data_AF-A0A1C6PUK6-F1
#
_entry.id   AF-A0A1C6PUK6-F1
#
_cell.length_a   1.000
_cell.length_b   1.000
_cell.length_c   1.000
_cell.angle_alpha   90.00
_cell.angle_beta   90.00
_cell.angle_gamma   90.00
#
_symmetry.space_group_name_H-M   'P 1'
#
loop_
_entity.id
_entity.type
_entity.pdbx_description
1 polymer ?
#
loop_
_entity_poly.entity_id
_entity_poly.type
_entity_poly.pdbx_seq_one_letter_code
_entity_poly.pdbx_strand_id
1 'polypeptide(L)'
;MKLKLFALAALLIVLGAGLFVWEPAEPEAECAKDASRTSGFVDEEKNCPISIESYNKIREAKSGPQWDNIGGLVLVLGGVGTAIVAAVRKPKSA
;
A
#
# COMPACT_ATOMS: atom_id res chain seq x y z
N MET A 1 -31.96 -4.23 -6.47
CA MET A 1 -31.01 -3.10 -6.59
C MET A 1 -30.12 -2.94 -5.35
N LYS A 2 -30.66 -3.03 -4.12
CA LYS A 2 -29.88 -2.93 -2.87
C LYS A 2 -28.78 -3.99 -2.71
N LEU A 3 -29.04 -5.24 -3.09
CA LEU A 3 -28.06 -6.33 -3.03
C LEU A 3 -26.77 -6.03 -3.83
N LYS A 4 -26.89 -5.39 -5.01
CA LYS A 4 -25.74 -4.99 -5.83
C LYS A 4 -24.91 -3.90 -5.15
N LEU A 5 -25.54 -2.98 -4.42
CA LEU A 5 -24.85 -1.92 -3.69
C LEU A 5 -24.13 -2.46 -2.45
N PHE A 6 -24.73 -3.39 -1.72
CA PHE A 6 -24.06 -4.06 -0.60
C PHE A 6 -22.91 -4.96 -1.06
N ALA A 7 -23.06 -5.67 -2.19
CA ALA A 7 -21.97 -6.43 -2.79
C ALA A 7 -20.81 -5.51 -3.22
N LEU A 8 -21.10 -4.36 -3.82
CA LEU A 8 -20.10 -3.37 -4.19
C LEU A 8 -19.41 -2.78 -2.95
N ALA A 9 -20.16 -2.44 -1.90
CA ALA A 9 -19.60 -1.95 -0.64
C ALA A 9 -18.66 -2.99 0.00
N ALA A 10 -19.08 -4.26 0.07
CA ALA A 10 -18.25 -5.34 0.59
C ALA A 10 -16.98 -5.54 -0.25
N LEU A 11 -17.08 -5.48 -1.59
CA LEU A 11 -15.93 -5.57 -2.48
C LEU A 11 -14.93 -4.43 -2.21
N LEU A 12 -15.41 -3.19 -2.11
CA LEU A 12 -14.55 -2.01 -1.84
C LEU A 12 -13.84 -2.12 -0.49
N ILE A 13 -14.54 -2.60 0.55
CA ILE A 13 -13.94 -2.79 1.87
C ILE A 13 -12.89 -3.90 1.84
N VAL A 14 -13.18 -5.03 1.19
CA VAL A 14 -12.23 -6.15 1.08
C VAL A 14 -10.99 -5.75 0.28
N LEU A 15 -11.16 -5.05 -0.85
CA LEU A 15 -10.03 -4.52 -1.62
C LEU A 15 -9.23 -3.50 -0.81
N GLY A 16 -9.91 -2.60 -0.10
CA GLY A 16 -9.24 -1.60 0.73
C GLY A 16 -8.44 -2.22 1.87
N ALA A 17 -9.01 -3.20 2.57
CA ALA A 17 -8.31 -3.97 3.60
C ALA A 17 -7.16 -4.81 3.02
N GLY A 18 -7.35 -5.36 1.81
CA GLY A 18 -6.30 -6.09 1.10
C GLY A 18 -5.08 -5.23 0.79
N LEU A 19 -5.28 -3.96 0.40
CA LEU A 19 -4.17 -3.02 0.16
C LEU A 19 -3.42 -2.64 1.44
N PHE A 20 -4.08 -2.61 2.59
CA PHE A 20 -3.40 -2.39 3.88
C PHE A 20 -2.51 -3.56 4.31
N VAL A 21 -2.84 -4.78 3.90
CA VAL A 21 -2.06 -6.00 4.21
C VAL A 21 -0.98 -6.23 3.17
N TRP A 22 -1.10 -5.62 2.00
CA TRP A 22 -0.15 -5.79 0.92
C TRP A 22 1.12 -4.97 1.17
N GLU A 23 2.18 -5.62 1.64
CA GLU A 23 3.50 -5.01 1.72
C GLU A 23 4.15 -4.97 0.33
N PRO A 24 4.57 -3.79 -0.17
CA PRO A 24 5.33 -3.71 -1.40
C PRO A 24 6.70 -4.37 -1.23
N ALA A 25 7.16 -5.06 -2.28
CA ALA A 25 8.49 -5.67 -2.27
C ALA A 25 9.55 -4.58 -2.03
N GLU A 26 10.28 -4.68 -0.92
CA GLU A 26 11.37 -3.75 -0.61
C GLU A 26 12.47 -3.88 -1.69
N PRO A 27 13.07 -2.76 -2.14
CA PRO A 27 14.15 -2.83 -3.11
C PRO A 27 15.37 -3.51 -2.50
N GLU A 28 15.98 -4.45 -3.23
CA GLU A 28 17.17 -5.15 -2.75
C GLU A 28 18.35 -4.20 -2.54
N ALA A 29 19.14 -4.47 -1.49
CA ALA A 29 20.39 -3.79 -1.27
C ALA A 29 21.43 -4.19 -2.32
N GLU A 30 22.00 -3.18 -2.97
CA GLU A 30 23.09 -3.31 -3.93
C GLU A 30 24.42 -2.88 -3.29
N CYS A 31 25.42 -3.76 -3.39
CA CYS A 31 26.77 -3.49 -2.92
C CYS A 31 27.39 -2.26 -3.62
N ALA A 32 28.11 -1.44 -2.87
CA ALA A 32 28.88 -0.33 -3.40
C ALA A 32 29.97 -0.85 -4.37
N LYS A 33 29.97 -0.34 -5.60
CA LYS A 33 31.03 -0.62 -6.59
C LYS A 33 32.36 0.07 -6.21
N ASP A 34 32.29 1.17 -5.46
CA ASP A 34 33.43 1.94 -4.97
C ASP A 34 33.42 2.02 -3.44
N ALA A 35 34.49 1.53 -2.79
CA ALA A 35 34.63 1.50 -1.33
C ALA A 35 34.72 2.88 -0.66
N SER A 36 34.88 3.96 -1.45
CA SER A 36 34.97 5.35 -0.98
C SER A 36 33.62 6.07 -0.92
N ARG A 37 32.55 5.51 -1.50
CA ARG A 37 31.19 6.08 -1.50
C ARG A 37 30.17 5.06 -0.99
N THR A 38 30.27 4.76 0.30
CA THR A 38 29.37 3.85 1.00
C THR A 38 28.34 4.63 1.80
N SER A 39 27.17 4.02 2.05
CA SER A 39 26.11 4.62 2.87
C SER A 39 26.41 4.59 4.37
N GLY A 40 27.50 3.92 4.77
CA GLY A 40 27.81 3.60 6.17
C GLY A 40 27.07 2.38 6.72
N PHE A 41 26.18 1.77 5.93
CA PHE A 41 25.45 0.55 6.28
C PHE A 41 26.00 -0.65 5.51
N VAL A 42 25.97 -1.82 6.14
CA VAL A 42 26.42 -3.10 5.56
C VAL A 42 25.21 -4.00 5.40
N ASP A 43 25.12 -4.66 4.26
CA ASP A 43 24.17 -5.73 4.03
C ASP A 43 24.67 -7.01 4.72
N GLU A 44 23.91 -7.54 5.69
CA GLU A 44 24.28 -8.73 6.45
C GLU A 44 24.24 -10.02 5.62
N GLU A 45 23.38 -10.10 4.60
CA GLU A 45 23.29 -11.27 3.71
C GLU A 45 24.47 -11.30 2.75
N LYS A 46 24.84 -10.14 2.19
CA LYS A 46 25.88 -10.03 1.16
C LYS A 46 27.26 -9.64 1.72
N ASN A 47 27.36 -9.35 3.02
CA ASN A 47 28.58 -8.92 3.71
C ASN A 47 29.32 -7.78 2.99
N CYS A 48 28.58 -6.86 2.39
CA CYS A 48 29.12 -5.77 1.58
C CYS A 48 28.57 -4.41 2.04
N PRO A 49 29.37 -3.33 1.95
CA PRO A 49 28.85 -2.01 2.21
C PRO A 49 27.82 -1.62 1.14
N ILE A 50 26.67 -1.12 1.56
CA ILE A 50 25.58 -0.71 0.67
C ILE A 50 25.98 0.62 -0.01
N SER A 51 25.68 0.75 -1.29
CA SER A 51 25.89 2.03 -2.00
C SER A 51 24.97 3.12 -1.45
N ILE A 52 25.41 4.39 -1.50
CA ILE A 52 24.56 5.54 -1.11
C ILE A 52 23.26 5.57 -1.94
N GLU A 53 23.33 5.22 -3.22
CA GLU A 53 22.17 5.16 -4.12
C GLU A 53 21.18 4.07 -3.70
N SER A 54 21.66 2.86 -3.41
CA SER A 54 20.80 1.76 -2.94
C SER A 54 20.19 2.06 -1.59
N TYR A 55 20.96 2.61 -0.65
CA TYR A 55 20.44 3.03 0.64
C TYR A 55 19.36 4.11 0.51
N ASN A 56 19.54 5.08 -0.38
CA ASN A 56 18.51 6.08 -0.64
C ASN A 56 17.23 5.46 -1.22
N LYS A 57 17.31 4.47 -2.12
CA LYS A 57 16.14 3.74 -2.62
C LYS A 57 15.41 2.98 -1.52
N ILE A 58 16.13 2.28 -0.65
CA ILE A 58 15.54 1.55 0.49
C ILE A 58 14.89 2.52 1.47
N ARG A 59 15.59 3.60 1.80
CA ARG A 59 15.08 4.65 2.67
C ARG A 59 13.82 5.27 2.07
N GLU A 60 13.81 5.59 0.79
CA GLU A 60 12.66 6.16 0.09
C GLU A 60 11.50 5.17 -0.03
N ALA A 61 11.76 3.88 -0.20
CA ALA A 61 10.72 2.84 -0.15
C ALA A 61 10.09 2.73 1.25
N LYS A 62 10.88 2.79 2.33
CA LYS A 62 10.36 2.72 3.71
C LYS A 62 9.72 4.04 4.20
N SER A 63 10.27 5.18 3.81
CA SER A 63 9.85 6.52 4.30
C SER A 63 9.02 7.32 3.31
N GLY A 64 8.86 6.83 2.09
CA GLY A 64 8.06 7.46 1.05
C GLY A 64 6.56 7.38 1.33
N PRO A 65 5.77 8.14 0.55
CA PRO A 65 4.31 8.09 0.65
C PRO A 65 3.81 6.66 0.39
N GLN A 66 3.21 6.06 1.42
CA GLN A 66 2.59 4.73 1.34
C GLN A 66 1.25 4.82 0.58
N TRP A 67 1.33 4.94 -0.74
CA TRP A 67 0.17 5.11 -1.63
C TRP A 67 -0.84 3.97 -1.51
N ASP A 68 -0.38 2.75 -1.22
CA ASP A 68 -1.25 1.59 -1.02
C ASP A 68 -2.15 1.77 0.21
N ASN A 69 -1.62 2.31 1.31
CA ASN A 69 -2.40 2.63 2.51
C ASN A 69 -3.40 3.76 2.26
N ILE A 70 -3.00 4.78 1.50
CA ILE A 70 -3.90 5.88 1.12
C ILE A 70 -5.04 5.35 0.23
N GLY A 71 -4.71 4.56 -0.79
CA GLY A 71 -5.68 3.91 -1.68
C GLY A 71 -6.61 2.97 -0.92
N GLY A 72 -6.07 2.18 0.00
CA GLY A 72 -6.82 1.31 0.90
C GLY A 72 -7.83 2.07 1.74
N LEU A 73 -7.41 3.18 2.36
CA LEU A 73 -8.28 4.03 3.18
C LEU A 73 -9.43 4.62 2.35
N VAL A 74 -9.14 5.13 1.15
CA VAL A 74 -10.15 5.69 0.25
C VAL A 74 -11.19 4.63 -0.14
N LEU A 75 -10.74 3.42 -0.46
CA LEU A 75 -11.62 2.31 -0.80
C LEU A 75 -12.52 1.90 0.38
N VAL A 76 -11.98 1.81 1.59
CA VAL A 76 -12.76 1.50 2.79
C VAL A 76 -13.81 2.59 3.04
N LEU A 77 -13.43 3.87 3.00
CA LEU A 77 -14.37 4.98 3.19
C LEU A 77 -15.45 5.02 2.11
N GLY A 78 -15.08 4.78 0.84
CA GLY A 78 -16.02 4.64 -0.27
C GLY A 78 -16.98 3.47 -0.08
N GLY A 79 -16.50 2.33 0.42
CA GLY A 79 -17.30 1.16 0.78
C GLY A 79 -18.29 1.43 1.90
N VAL A 80 -17.86 2.08 2.98
CA VAL A 80 -18.75 2.49 4.09
C VAL A 80 -19.81 3.48 3.59
N GLY A 81 -19.42 4.48 2.80
CA GLY A 81 -20.35 5.44 2.21
C GLY A 81 -21.39 4.78 1.31
N THR A 82 -20.97 3.84 0.45
CA THR A 82 -21.90 3.09 -0.41
C THR A 82 -22.84 2.19 0.38
N ALA A 83 -22.39 1.57 1.48
CA ALA A 83 -23.23 0.81 2.38
C ALA A 83 -24.32 1.68 3.04
N ILE A 84 -23.95 2.87 3.53
CA ILE A 84 -24.90 3.84 4.12
C ILE A 84 -25.96 4.25 3.08
N VAL A 85 -25.53 4.62 1.87
CA VAL A 85 -26.45 5.00 0.79
C VAL A 85 -27.41 3.86 0.44
N ALA A 86 -26.92 2.62 0.41
CA ALA A 86 -27.74 1.43 0.17
C ALA A 86 -28.79 1.20 1.26
N ALA A 87 -28.45 1.48 2.51
CA ALA A 87 -29.36 1.36 3.66
C ALA A 87 -30.46 2.43 3.62
N VAL A 88 -30.11 3.69 3.34
CA VAL A 88 -31.07 4.82 3.38
C VAL A 88 -31.94 4.90 2.12
N ARG A 89 -31.50 4.35 0.97
CA ARG A 89 -32.31 4.36 -0.26
C ARG A 89 -33.61 3.57 -0.05
N LYS A 90 -34.77 4.22 -0.16
CA LYS A 90 -36.07 3.53 -0.25
C LYS A 90 -36.11 2.64 -1.50
N PRO A 91 -36.71 1.44 -1.44
CA PRO A 91 -37.00 0.69 -2.65
C PRO A 91 -37.90 1.55 -3.54
N LYS A 92 -37.57 1.63 -4.84
CA LYS A 92 -38.46 2.24 -5.83
C LYS A 92 -39.69 1.32 -5.87
N SER A 93 -40.78 1.72 -5.22
CA SER A 93 -42.08 1.08 -5.40
C SER A 93 -42.41 1.14 -6.88
N ALA A 94 -42.45 -0.02 -7.53
CA ALA A 94 -43.10 -0.22 -8.80
C ALA A 94 -44.51 -0.76 -8.51
#